data_AF-A0A962ZZQ4-F1
#
_entry.id   AF-A0A962ZZQ4-F1
#
_cell.length_a   1.000
_cell.length_b   1.000
_cell.length_c   1.000
_cell.angle_alpha   90.00
_cell.angle_beta   90.00
_cell.angle_gamma   90.00
#
_symmetry.space_group_name_H-M   'P 1'
#
loop_
_entity.id
_entity.type
_entity.pdbx_description
1 polymer ?
#
loop_
_entity_poly.entity_id
_entity_poly.type
_entity_poly.pdbx_seq_one_letter_code
_entity_poly.pdbx_strand_id
1 'polypeptide(L)'
;TQALAGMKVRGEELEGTLESVSKEHAAAKQMNQELHAKLEAAVTAISSLHNEKAALENQLSSLGEEHKAALAQRDTLTQELDAVTAQLESARIETADYRSRLQTGEQQIQTLQADLLQLGNQEKQLTTELAQAQQALEGYRKQVAELEEMLAKHNATIDTLTQEKAQLDATLQSTREEAAKVQSSLNEQLASQAEQLEAARSELVTHRTQLAEQMERLEALRSELQQTQGLLQSSEAEHAEASRMLEECQQGLQQLNAEKRQLQGSLGNVEGRLKEAELALVQRQKVAAALEGALQERSELTNRVALLDQESANLRQENGTLAQLLSETKAEEEQLKVQISNLFAEREALMQKVNSQQDEIKQLEGRQTYVVQPGDSLSAIALSVYKNSSRWREIMEVNRLGSPTDIVPGRVLVIPR
;
A
#
# COMPACT_ATOMS: atom_id res chain seq x y z
N THR A 1 148.70 -236.94 -70.55
CA THR A 1 149.20 -235.61 -70.16
C THR A 1 148.40 -234.43 -70.72
N GLN A 2 147.63 -234.53 -71.82
CA GLN A 2 146.91 -233.35 -72.37
C GLN A 2 145.59 -232.96 -71.68
N ALA A 3 144.83 -233.90 -71.09
CA ALA A 3 143.47 -233.62 -70.57
C ALA A 3 143.39 -232.53 -69.48
N LEU A 4 144.42 -232.42 -68.64
CA LEU A 4 144.49 -231.43 -67.55
C LEU A 4 144.61 -229.97 -68.03
N ALA A 5 145.07 -229.72 -69.25
CA ALA A 5 145.21 -228.36 -69.79
C ALA A 5 143.85 -227.77 -70.22
N GLY A 6 143.03 -228.55 -70.93
CA GLY A 6 141.75 -228.08 -71.48
C GLY A 6 140.70 -227.75 -70.41
N MET A 7 140.73 -228.43 -69.27
CA MET A 7 139.85 -228.11 -68.13
C MET A 7 140.21 -226.77 -67.47
N LYS A 8 141.47 -226.33 -67.56
CA LYS A 8 141.94 -225.08 -66.93
C LYS A 8 141.42 -223.85 -67.66
N VAL A 9 141.57 -223.80 -68.99
CA VAL A 9 141.09 -222.69 -69.84
C VAL A 9 139.57 -222.50 -69.71
N ARG A 10 138.81 -223.60 -69.69
CA ARG A 10 137.34 -223.54 -69.53
C ARG A 10 136.90 -223.19 -68.10
N GLY A 11 137.77 -223.40 -67.11
CA GLY A 11 137.64 -222.83 -65.77
C GLY A 11 137.82 -221.32 -65.82
N GLU A 12 138.91 -220.85 -66.44
CA GLU A 12 139.27 -219.42 -66.57
C GLU A 12 138.19 -218.59 -67.33
N GLU A 13 137.55 -219.14 -68.37
CA GLU A 13 136.40 -218.50 -69.03
C GLU A 13 135.14 -218.44 -68.15
N LEU A 14 134.85 -219.50 -67.38
CA LEU A 14 133.74 -219.52 -66.44
C LEU A 14 133.99 -218.61 -65.24
N GLU A 15 135.24 -218.50 -64.79
CA GLU A 15 135.67 -217.61 -63.70
C GLU A 15 135.57 -216.15 -64.14
N GLY A 16 136.03 -215.80 -65.35
CA GLY A 16 135.87 -214.45 -65.91
C GLY A 16 134.41 -214.04 -66.16
N THR A 17 133.56 -214.95 -66.62
CA THR A 17 132.12 -214.67 -66.79
C THR A 17 131.38 -214.61 -65.45
N LEU A 18 131.72 -215.47 -64.48
CA LEU A 18 131.19 -215.39 -63.11
C LEU A 18 131.63 -214.11 -62.42
N GLU A 19 132.87 -213.66 -62.60
CA GLU A 19 133.36 -212.39 -62.05
C GLU A 19 132.69 -211.17 -62.73
N SER A 20 132.40 -211.23 -64.03
CA SER A 20 131.61 -210.21 -64.73
C SER A 20 130.18 -210.13 -64.18
N VAL A 21 129.48 -211.26 -64.07
CA VAL A 21 128.12 -211.33 -63.48
C VAL A 21 128.12 -210.94 -62.00
N SER A 22 129.19 -211.25 -61.26
CA SER A 22 129.39 -210.82 -59.87
C SER A 22 129.54 -209.29 -59.78
N LYS A 23 130.31 -208.67 -60.67
CA LYS A 23 130.45 -207.20 -60.77
C LYS A 23 129.14 -206.52 -61.19
N GLU A 24 128.42 -207.08 -62.16
CA GLU A 24 127.09 -206.59 -62.55
C GLU A 24 126.07 -206.74 -61.41
N HIS A 25 126.06 -207.87 -60.71
CA HIS A 25 125.20 -208.06 -59.53
C HIS A 25 125.57 -207.12 -58.39
N ALA A 26 126.87 -206.88 -58.15
CA ALA A 26 127.33 -205.90 -57.16
C ALA A 26 126.93 -204.47 -57.54
N ALA A 27 127.07 -204.08 -58.80
CA ALA A 27 126.64 -202.77 -59.31
C ALA A 27 125.11 -202.60 -59.25
N ALA A 28 124.34 -203.62 -59.64
CA ALA A 28 122.88 -203.62 -59.52
C ALA A 28 122.42 -203.58 -58.05
N LYS A 29 123.12 -204.27 -57.15
CA LYS A 29 122.88 -204.24 -55.71
C LYS A 29 123.20 -202.86 -55.10
N GLN A 30 124.31 -202.24 -55.49
CA GLN A 30 124.64 -200.86 -55.10
C GLN A 30 123.59 -199.89 -55.65
N MET A 31 123.21 -199.98 -56.92
CA MET A 31 122.18 -199.14 -57.53
C MET A 31 120.83 -199.31 -56.82
N ASN A 32 120.47 -200.52 -56.39
CA ASN A 32 119.26 -200.78 -55.61
C ASN A 32 119.36 -200.17 -54.19
N GLN A 33 120.52 -200.27 -53.53
CA GLN A 33 120.77 -199.58 -52.26
C GLN A 33 120.71 -198.05 -52.41
N GLU A 34 121.25 -197.48 -53.48
CA GLU A 34 121.13 -196.05 -53.78
C GLU A 34 119.69 -195.63 -54.09
N LEU A 35 118.94 -196.43 -54.83
CA LEU A 35 117.52 -196.20 -55.10
C LEU A 35 116.69 -196.29 -53.82
N HIS A 36 117.01 -197.21 -52.92
CA HIS A 36 116.36 -197.35 -51.62
C HIS A 36 116.66 -196.14 -50.71
N ALA A 37 117.92 -195.71 -50.63
CA ALA A 37 118.30 -194.50 -49.89
C ALA A 37 117.65 -193.23 -50.48
N LYS A 38 117.54 -193.12 -51.83
CA LYS A 38 116.80 -192.04 -52.50
C LYS A 38 115.29 -192.11 -52.22
N LEU A 39 114.72 -193.32 -52.09
CA LEU A 39 113.32 -193.53 -51.72
C LEU A 39 113.05 -193.18 -50.25
N GLU A 40 113.90 -193.59 -49.32
CA GLU A 40 113.81 -193.20 -47.90
C GLU A 40 113.94 -191.68 -47.72
N ALA A 41 114.89 -191.06 -48.43
CA ALA A 41 115.02 -189.59 -48.45
C ALA A 41 113.77 -188.91 -49.02
N ALA A 42 113.18 -189.45 -50.10
CA ALA A 42 111.94 -188.93 -50.67
C ALA A 42 110.73 -189.11 -49.73
N VAL A 43 110.59 -190.26 -49.07
CA VAL A 43 109.54 -190.51 -48.07
C VAL A 43 109.70 -189.58 -46.86
N THR A 44 110.93 -189.33 -46.43
CA THR A 44 111.24 -188.37 -45.36
C THR A 44 110.90 -186.94 -45.78
N ALA A 45 111.24 -186.53 -47.00
CA ALA A 45 110.88 -185.22 -47.54
C ALA A 45 109.36 -185.04 -47.70
N ILE A 46 108.65 -186.05 -48.19
CA ILE A 46 107.17 -186.07 -48.27
C ILE A 46 106.56 -185.95 -46.87
N SER A 47 107.11 -186.64 -45.87
CA SER A 47 106.64 -186.54 -44.48
C SER A 47 106.88 -185.14 -43.90
N SER A 48 108.03 -184.53 -44.19
CA SER A 48 108.34 -183.15 -43.81
C SER A 48 107.36 -182.16 -44.45
N LEU A 49 107.14 -182.25 -45.76
CA LEU A 49 106.20 -181.41 -46.51
C LEU A 49 104.74 -181.61 -46.07
N HIS A 50 104.37 -182.82 -45.63
CA HIS A 50 103.04 -183.08 -45.08
C HIS A 50 102.86 -182.39 -43.71
N ASN A 51 103.87 -182.44 -42.85
CA ASN A 51 103.85 -181.74 -41.57
C ASN A 51 103.87 -180.20 -41.75
N GLU A 52 104.64 -179.70 -42.72
CA GLU A 52 104.67 -178.28 -43.09
C GLU A 52 103.32 -177.81 -43.66
N LYS A 53 102.72 -178.59 -44.56
CA LYS A 53 101.34 -178.36 -45.05
C LYS A 53 100.34 -178.31 -43.90
N ALA A 54 100.38 -179.26 -42.97
CA ALA A 54 99.48 -179.27 -41.80
C ALA A 54 99.71 -178.06 -40.87
N ALA A 55 100.95 -177.60 -40.71
CA ALA A 55 101.26 -176.37 -39.97
C ALA A 55 100.67 -175.13 -40.66
N LEU A 56 100.82 -175.02 -41.98
CA LEU A 56 100.26 -173.93 -42.79
C LEU A 56 98.71 -173.95 -42.80
N GLU A 57 98.08 -175.13 -42.85
CA GLU A 57 96.62 -175.25 -42.78
C GLU A 57 96.07 -174.82 -41.40
N ASN A 58 96.77 -175.16 -40.31
CA ASN A 58 96.45 -174.66 -38.97
C ASN A 58 96.64 -173.14 -38.85
N GLN A 59 97.74 -172.58 -39.38
CA GLN A 59 97.97 -171.13 -39.41
C GLN A 59 96.90 -170.39 -40.22
N LEU A 60 96.52 -170.92 -41.38
CA LEU A 60 95.49 -170.32 -42.23
C LEU A 60 94.10 -170.40 -41.58
N SER A 61 93.83 -171.43 -40.77
CA SER A 61 92.62 -171.49 -39.93
C SER A 61 92.65 -170.46 -38.79
N SER A 62 93.80 -170.22 -38.15
CA SER A 62 93.95 -169.17 -37.12
C SER A 62 93.68 -167.79 -37.72
N LEU A 63 94.39 -167.46 -38.81
CA LEU A 63 94.23 -166.22 -39.56
C LEU A 63 92.80 -166.02 -40.09
N GLY A 64 92.09 -167.10 -40.44
CA GLY A 64 90.69 -167.07 -40.86
C GLY A 64 89.75 -166.62 -39.74
N GLU A 65 89.91 -167.16 -38.53
CA GLU A 65 89.12 -166.75 -37.36
C GLU A 65 89.55 -165.39 -36.81
N GLU A 66 90.84 -165.04 -36.84
CA GLU A 66 91.35 -163.69 -36.53
C GLU A 66 90.77 -162.63 -37.46
N HIS A 67 90.76 -162.87 -38.78
CA HIS A 67 90.15 -161.97 -39.77
C HIS A 67 88.63 -161.84 -39.58
N LYS A 68 87.95 -162.93 -39.24
CA LYS A 68 86.51 -162.95 -38.93
C LYS A 68 86.18 -162.19 -37.64
N ALA A 69 87.03 -162.27 -36.61
CA ALA A 69 86.92 -161.45 -35.40
C ALA A 69 87.18 -159.96 -35.71
N ALA A 70 88.18 -159.65 -36.53
CA ALA A 70 88.47 -158.27 -36.97
C ALA A 70 87.33 -157.66 -37.80
N LEU A 71 86.65 -158.44 -38.65
CA LEU A 71 85.43 -158.02 -39.34
C LEU A 71 84.30 -157.70 -38.36
N ALA A 72 84.03 -158.57 -37.38
CA ALA A 72 83.01 -158.33 -36.36
C ALA A 72 83.32 -157.06 -35.52
N GLN A 73 84.59 -156.84 -35.19
CA GLN A 73 85.04 -155.62 -34.49
C GLN A 73 84.88 -154.37 -35.37
N ARG A 74 85.23 -154.43 -36.66
CA ARG A 74 84.99 -153.34 -37.63
C ARG A 74 83.50 -153.00 -37.71
N ASP A 75 82.64 -154.01 -37.77
CA ASP A 75 81.19 -153.80 -37.92
C ASP A 75 80.58 -153.19 -36.65
N THR A 76 81.09 -153.58 -35.48
CA THR A 76 80.75 -152.94 -34.19
C THR A 76 81.19 -151.47 -34.17
N LEU A 77 82.45 -151.18 -34.51
CA LEU A 77 82.98 -149.82 -34.58
C LEU A 77 82.26 -148.94 -35.62
N THR A 78 81.72 -149.55 -36.68
CA THR A 78 80.90 -148.84 -37.68
C THR A 78 79.55 -148.42 -37.09
N GLN A 79 78.88 -149.32 -36.34
CA GLN A 79 77.63 -148.98 -35.64
C GLN A 79 77.84 -147.91 -34.55
N GLU A 80 78.97 -147.96 -33.83
CA GLU A 80 79.35 -146.92 -32.86
C GLU A 80 79.59 -145.57 -33.56
N LEU A 81 80.28 -145.55 -34.70
CA LEU A 81 80.52 -144.35 -35.50
C LEU A 81 79.22 -143.75 -36.04
N ASP A 82 78.29 -144.57 -36.54
CA ASP A 82 76.97 -144.14 -37.02
C ASP A 82 76.15 -143.53 -35.86
N ALA A 83 76.16 -144.17 -34.69
CA ALA A 83 75.46 -143.67 -33.50
C ALA A 83 76.03 -142.33 -32.99
N VAL A 84 77.36 -142.18 -32.94
CA VAL A 84 78.03 -140.92 -32.59
C VAL A 84 77.75 -139.84 -33.64
N THR A 85 77.68 -140.20 -34.93
CA THR A 85 77.35 -139.27 -36.02
C THR A 85 75.91 -138.76 -35.90
N ALA A 86 74.95 -139.62 -35.56
CA ALA A 86 73.56 -139.22 -35.30
C ALA A 86 73.44 -138.29 -34.06
N GLN A 87 74.17 -138.59 -32.98
CA GLN A 87 74.23 -137.72 -31.80
C GLN A 87 74.83 -136.34 -32.12
N LEU A 88 75.92 -136.32 -32.91
CA LEU A 88 76.58 -135.08 -33.34
C LEU A 88 75.63 -134.20 -34.17
N GLU A 89 74.84 -134.79 -35.05
CA GLU A 89 73.87 -134.04 -35.87
C GLU A 89 72.69 -133.51 -35.04
N SER A 90 72.19 -134.29 -34.08
CA SER A 90 71.19 -133.80 -33.11
C SER A 90 71.73 -132.59 -32.31
N ALA A 91 72.97 -132.68 -31.81
CA ALA A 91 73.61 -131.58 -31.09
C ALA A 91 73.86 -130.34 -31.97
N ARG A 92 74.12 -130.52 -33.28
CA ARG A 92 74.22 -129.42 -34.25
C ARG A 92 72.86 -128.71 -34.43
N ILE A 93 71.77 -129.46 -34.51
CA ILE A 93 70.41 -128.91 -34.64
C ILE A 93 70.02 -128.12 -33.38
N GLU A 94 70.25 -128.67 -32.18
CA GLU A 94 70.04 -127.93 -30.92
C GLU A 94 70.90 -126.66 -30.85
N THR A 95 72.18 -126.75 -31.23
CA THR A 95 73.08 -125.58 -31.28
C THR A 95 72.58 -124.51 -32.25
N ALA A 96 71.90 -124.89 -33.34
CA ALA A 96 71.30 -123.95 -34.29
C ALA A 96 70.04 -123.26 -33.70
N ASP A 97 69.16 -124.00 -33.00
CA ASP A 97 68.02 -123.42 -32.28
C ASP A 97 68.49 -122.43 -31.20
N TYR A 98 69.44 -122.83 -30.35
CA TYR A 98 69.99 -121.95 -29.31
C TYR A 98 70.60 -120.68 -29.89
N ARG A 99 71.30 -120.73 -31.04
CA ARG A 99 71.81 -119.54 -31.73
C ARG A 99 70.70 -118.64 -32.26
N SER A 100 69.67 -119.20 -32.88
CA SER A 100 68.53 -118.42 -33.40
C SER A 100 67.76 -117.71 -32.27
N ARG A 101 67.57 -118.41 -31.14
CA ARG A 101 66.95 -117.86 -29.94
C ARG A 101 67.82 -116.79 -29.27
N LEU A 102 69.14 -116.98 -29.22
CA LEU A 102 70.08 -115.96 -28.73
C LEU A 102 70.00 -114.69 -29.58
N GLN A 103 70.09 -114.82 -30.90
CA GLN A 103 69.98 -113.70 -31.85
C GLN A 103 68.64 -112.95 -31.72
N THR A 104 67.54 -113.68 -31.51
CA THR A 104 66.22 -113.08 -31.26
C THR A 104 66.20 -112.30 -29.94
N GLY A 105 66.79 -112.85 -28.88
CA GLY A 105 66.94 -112.17 -27.59
C GLY A 105 67.82 -110.93 -27.66
N GLU A 106 68.92 -110.97 -28.42
CA GLU A 106 69.79 -109.81 -28.67
C GLU A 106 69.04 -108.67 -29.38
N GLN A 107 68.21 -108.98 -30.39
CA GLN A 107 67.35 -107.99 -31.06
C GLN A 107 66.29 -107.40 -30.13
N GLN A 108 65.68 -108.22 -29.26
CA GLN A 108 64.75 -107.74 -28.24
C GLN A 108 65.43 -106.82 -27.23
N ILE A 109 66.63 -107.16 -26.77
CA ILE A 109 67.43 -106.32 -25.85
C ILE A 109 67.80 -104.99 -26.52
N GLN A 110 68.23 -104.99 -27.78
CA GLN A 110 68.52 -103.75 -28.52
C GLN A 110 67.29 -102.85 -28.68
N THR A 111 66.11 -103.45 -28.92
CA THR A 111 64.84 -102.71 -29.01
C THR A 111 64.50 -102.07 -27.66
N LEU A 112 64.52 -102.84 -26.57
CA LEU A 112 64.24 -102.34 -25.22
C LEU A 112 65.25 -101.27 -24.76
N GLN A 113 66.51 -101.35 -25.19
CA GLN A 113 67.52 -100.31 -24.93
C GLN A 113 67.20 -99.00 -25.66
N ALA A 114 66.68 -99.06 -26.89
CA ALA A 114 66.22 -97.87 -27.61
C ALA A 114 64.96 -97.26 -26.95
N ASP A 115 63.99 -98.09 -26.56
CA ASP A 115 62.77 -97.66 -25.87
C ASP A 115 63.07 -96.97 -24.53
N LEU A 116 63.97 -97.55 -23.72
CA LEU A 116 64.43 -96.96 -22.46
C LEU A 116 65.12 -95.60 -22.67
N LEU A 117 65.91 -95.46 -23.74
CA LEU A 117 66.60 -94.20 -24.07
C LEU A 117 65.60 -93.13 -24.56
N GLN A 118 64.56 -93.53 -25.29
CA GLN A 118 63.46 -92.64 -25.67
C GLN A 118 62.65 -92.19 -24.45
N LEU A 119 62.25 -93.11 -23.57
CA LEU A 119 61.51 -92.81 -22.33
C LEU A 119 62.32 -91.86 -21.42
N GLY A 120 63.61 -92.13 -21.21
CA GLY A 120 64.51 -91.28 -20.43
C GLY A 120 64.80 -89.91 -21.06
N ASN A 121 64.42 -89.67 -22.31
CA ASN A 121 64.43 -88.34 -22.93
C ASN A 121 63.07 -87.64 -22.79
N GLN A 122 61.95 -88.38 -22.90
CA GLN A 122 60.61 -87.86 -22.61
C GLN A 122 60.49 -87.42 -21.14
N GLU A 123 61.04 -88.18 -20.19
CA GLU A 123 61.09 -87.82 -18.77
C GLU A 123 61.78 -86.47 -18.53
N LYS A 124 62.94 -86.23 -19.18
CA LYS A 124 63.67 -84.96 -19.09
C LYS A 124 62.91 -83.80 -19.69
N GLN A 125 62.22 -84.02 -20.82
CA GLN A 125 61.36 -83.01 -21.43
C GLN A 125 60.20 -82.64 -20.48
N LEU A 126 59.44 -83.63 -20.00
CA LEU A 126 58.33 -83.41 -19.08
C LEU A 126 58.78 -82.76 -17.76
N THR A 127 59.96 -83.11 -17.24
CA THR A 127 60.56 -82.45 -16.07
C THR A 127 60.86 -80.98 -16.33
N THR A 128 61.32 -80.65 -17.54
CA THR A 128 61.60 -79.26 -17.96
C THR A 128 60.32 -78.46 -18.13
N GLU A 129 59.30 -79.03 -18.78
CA GLU A 129 57.98 -78.42 -18.96
C GLU A 129 57.27 -78.21 -17.61
N LEU A 130 57.38 -79.15 -16.68
CA LEU A 130 56.86 -79.03 -15.31
C LEU A 130 57.53 -77.88 -14.55
N ALA A 131 58.86 -77.74 -14.65
CA ALA A 131 59.59 -76.64 -14.00
C ALA A 131 59.17 -75.26 -14.58
N GLN A 132 58.99 -75.16 -15.90
CA GLN A 132 58.49 -73.95 -16.55
C GLN A 132 57.05 -73.62 -16.12
N ALA A 133 56.17 -74.62 -16.04
CA ALA A 133 54.79 -74.45 -15.57
C ALA A 133 54.72 -74.00 -14.09
N GLN A 134 55.59 -74.53 -13.23
CA GLN A 134 55.74 -74.09 -11.83
C GLN A 134 56.21 -72.64 -11.74
N GLN A 135 57.21 -72.24 -12.54
CA GLN A 135 57.69 -70.87 -12.60
C GLN A 135 56.61 -69.89 -13.09
N ALA A 136 55.82 -70.28 -14.10
CA ALA A 136 54.68 -69.49 -14.58
C ALA A 136 53.58 -69.33 -13.52
N LEU A 137 53.22 -70.41 -12.82
CA LEU A 137 52.27 -70.39 -11.70
C LEU A 137 52.69 -69.43 -10.58
N GLU A 138 53.98 -69.39 -10.25
CA GLU A 138 54.53 -68.48 -9.25
C GLU A 138 54.53 -67.01 -9.73
N GLY A 139 54.66 -66.77 -11.04
CA GLY A 139 54.43 -65.45 -11.65
C GLY A 139 52.97 -65.00 -11.53
N TYR A 140 52.02 -65.86 -11.91
CA TYR A 140 50.58 -65.55 -11.82
C TYR A 140 50.13 -65.32 -10.37
N ARG A 141 50.66 -66.07 -9.39
CA ARG A 141 50.36 -65.84 -7.96
C ARG A 141 50.74 -64.43 -7.49
N LYS A 142 51.86 -63.89 -7.95
CA LYS A 142 52.30 -62.53 -7.61
C LYS A 142 51.39 -61.47 -8.22
N GLN A 143 51.01 -61.66 -9.49
CA GLN A 143 50.02 -60.80 -10.15
C GLN A 143 48.65 -60.81 -9.44
N VAL A 144 48.20 -61.97 -8.93
CA VAL A 144 46.97 -62.06 -8.12
C VAL A 144 47.11 -61.28 -6.81
N ALA A 145 48.21 -61.45 -6.07
CA ALA A 145 48.45 -60.70 -4.83
C ALA A 145 48.53 -59.18 -5.04
N GLU A 146 49.17 -58.73 -6.13
CA GLU A 146 49.22 -57.31 -6.53
C GLU A 146 47.82 -56.76 -6.86
N LEU A 147 46.97 -57.54 -7.54
CA LEU A 147 45.57 -57.19 -7.82
C LEU A 147 44.72 -57.14 -6.54
N GLU A 148 44.91 -58.08 -5.62
CA GLU A 148 44.23 -58.10 -4.31
C GLU A 148 44.60 -56.88 -3.45
N GLU A 149 45.87 -56.46 -3.44
CA GLU A 149 46.31 -55.25 -2.73
C GLU A 149 45.71 -53.97 -3.34
N MET A 150 45.61 -53.90 -4.67
CA MET A 150 44.94 -52.76 -5.35
C MET A 150 43.43 -52.73 -5.07
N LEU A 151 42.75 -53.88 -5.07
CA LEU A 151 41.33 -53.98 -4.70
C LEU A 151 41.10 -53.53 -3.25
N ALA A 152 41.96 -53.92 -2.31
CA ALA A 152 41.89 -53.48 -0.91
C ALA A 152 42.03 -51.95 -0.78
N LYS A 153 42.98 -51.34 -1.50
CA LYS A 153 43.16 -49.88 -1.55
C LYS A 153 41.96 -49.15 -2.15
N HIS A 154 41.38 -49.69 -3.23
CA HIS A 154 40.18 -49.10 -3.84
C HIS A 154 38.96 -49.21 -2.94
N ASN A 155 38.74 -50.33 -2.25
CA ASN A 155 37.64 -50.47 -1.30
C ASN A 155 37.76 -49.47 -0.13
N ALA A 156 38.94 -49.32 0.48
CA ALA A 156 39.16 -48.31 1.52
C ALA A 156 38.94 -46.87 1.03
N THR A 157 39.20 -46.61 -0.27
CA THR A 157 38.88 -45.32 -0.90
C THR A 157 37.37 -45.11 -1.07
N ILE A 158 36.64 -46.16 -1.45
CA ILE A 158 35.16 -46.15 -1.57
C ILE A 158 34.51 -45.93 -0.20
N ASP A 159 35.00 -46.59 0.86
CA ASP A 159 34.52 -46.40 2.23
C ASP A 159 34.70 -44.94 2.70
N THR A 160 35.89 -44.37 2.44
CA THR A 160 36.22 -42.97 2.76
C THR A 160 35.29 -42.00 2.04
N LEU A 161 35.14 -42.13 0.71
CA LEU A 161 34.25 -41.29 -0.10
C LEU A 161 32.78 -41.44 0.31
N THR A 162 32.37 -42.64 0.77
CA THR A 162 31.02 -42.89 1.29
C THR A 162 30.78 -42.14 2.60
N GLN A 163 31.79 -42.10 3.49
CA GLN A 163 31.73 -41.33 4.73
C GLN A 163 31.72 -39.82 4.47
N GLU A 164 32.58 -39.31 3.57
CA GLU A 164 32.60 -37.89 3.16
C GLU A 164 31.25 -37.47 2.56
N LYS A 165 30.66 -38.30 1.69
CA LYS A 165 29.32 -38.04 1.14
C LYS A 165 28.27 -37.94 2.24
N ALA A 166 28.26 -38.86 3.21
CA ALA A 166 27.30 -38.82 4.32
C ALA A 166 27.43 -37.55 5.17
N GLN A 167 28.66 -37.05 5.38
CA GLN A 167 28.90 -35.76 6.05
C GLN A 167 28.40 -34.57 5.23
N LEU A 168 28.59 -34.58 3.90
CA LEU A 168 28.08 -33.55 3.00
C LEU A 168 26.54 -33.56 2.95
N ASP A 169 25.90 -34.72 2.84
CA ASP A 169 24.44 -34.87 2.84
C ASP A 169 23.83 -34.33 4.17
N ALA A 170 24.45 -34.62 5.32
CA ALA A 170 24.04 -34.07 6.62
C ALA A 170 24.24 -32.54 6.73
N THR A 171 25.36 -32.02 6.19
CA THR A 171 25.64 -30.58 6.16
C THR A 171 24.65 -29.82 5.26
N LEU A 172 24.28 -30.42 4.13
CA LEU A 172 23.23 -29.93 3.23
C LEU A 172 21.84 -30.01 3.85
N GLN A 173 21.58 -30.90 4.81
CA GLN A 173 20.34 -30.89 5.59
C GLN A 173 20.34 -29.72 6.58
N SER A 174 21.37 -29.56 7.43
CA SER A 174 21.42 -28.49 8.44
C SER A 174 21.26 -27.11 7.79
N THR A 175 22.01 -26.85 6.71
CA THR A 175 21.94 -25.56 5.99
C THR A 175 20.59 -25.32 5.31
N ARG A 176 19.85 -26.36 4.88
CA ARG A 176 18.46 -26.22 4.42
C ARG A 176 17.49 -25.90 5.55
N GLU A 177 17.65 -26.54 6.71
CA GLU A 177 16.83 -26.25 7.90
C GLU A 177 17.09 -24.85 8.45
N GLU A 178 18.33 -24.39 8.43
CA GLU A 178 18.72 -23.02 8.76
C GLU A 178 18.14 -22.01 7.77
N ALA A 179 18.26 -22.26 6.47
CA ALA A 179 17.66 -21.41 5.43
C ALA A 179 16.13 -21.32 5.57
N ALA A 180 15.45 -22.42 5.90
CA ALA A 180 14.01 -22.43 6.15
C ALA A 180 13.62 -21.59 7.38
N LYS A 181 14.39 -21.69 8.48
CA LYS A 181 14.19 -20.86 9.70
C LYS A 181 14.41 -19.37 9.42
N VAL A 182 15.43 -19.02 8.64
CA VAL A 182 15.68 -17.64 8.20
C VAL A 182 14.54 -17.13 7.31
N GLN A 183 14.05 -17.95 6.38
CA GLN A 183 12.94 -17.59 5.49
C GLN A 183 11.62 -17.40 6.26
N SER A 184 11.31 -18.23 7.26
CA SER A 184 10.11 -18.04 8.08
C SER A 184 10.19 -16.77 8.92
N SER A 185 11.33 -16.53 9.58
CA SER A 185 11.57 -15.30 10.36
C SER A 185 11.49 -14.03 9.51
N LEU A 186 12.05 -14.04 8.30
CA LEU A 186 11.95 -12.92 7.36
C LEU A 186 10.50 -12.67 6.91
N ASN A 187 9.71 -13.72 6.67
CA ASN A 187 8.30 -13.58 6.33
C ASN A 187 7.47 -13.00 7.50
N GLU A 188 7.74 -13.40 8.74
CA GLU A 188 7.11 -12.85 9.95
C GLU A 188 7.48 -11.36 10.16
N GLN A 189 8.74 -10.99 9.90
CA GLN A 189 9.19 -9.59 9.93
C GLN A 189 8.52 -8.75 8.83
N LEU A 190 8.40 -9.27 7.61
CA LEU A 190 7.73 -8.57 6.50
C LEU A 190 6.22 -8.41 6.77
N ALA A 191 5.56 -9.42 7.34
CA ALA A 191 4.15 -9.35 7.71
C ALA A 191 3.90 -8.30 8.79
N SER A 192 4.68 -8.31 9.87
CA SER A 192 4.55 -7.33 10.96
C SER A 192 4.91 -5.89 10.54
N GLN A 193 5.88 -5.69 9.63
CA GLN A 193 6.15 -4.38 9.04
C GLN A 193 5.01 -3.91 8.12
N ALA A 194 4.37 -4.80 7.36
CA ALA A 194 3.21 -4.45 6.54
C ALA A 194 2.01 -4.02 7.40
N GLU A 195 1.75 -4.72 8.51
CA GLU A 195 0.71 -4.36 9.48
C GLU A 195 0.99 -2.99 10.13
N GLN A 196 2.23 -2.75 10.58
CA GLN A 196 2.65 -1.45 11.12
C GLN A 196 2.51 -0.30 10.11
N LEU A 197 2.85 -0.54 8.84
CA LEU A 197 2.69 0.45 7.77
C LEU A 197 1.23 0.78 7.49
N GLU A 198 0.33 -0.19 7.53
CA GLU A 198 -1.10 0.05 7.31
C GLU A 198 -1.77 0.71 8.52
N ALA A 199 -1.35 0.39 9.74
CA ALA A 199 -1.74 1.13 10.94
C ALA A 199 -1.33 2.61 10.85
N ALA A 200 -0.05 2.89 10.54
CA ALA A 200 0.45 4.26 10.37
C ALA A 200 -0.23 5.02 9.22
N ARG A 201 -0.66 4.33 8.15
CA ARG A 201 -1.49 4.92 7.08
C ARG A 201 -2.88 5.30 7.58
N SER A 202 -3.52 4.45 8.38
CA SER A 202 -4.82 4.73 9.00
C SER A 202 -4.76 5.93 9.94
N GLU A 203 -3.70 6.04 10.75
CA GLU A 203 -3.42 7.21 11.58
C GLU A 203 -3.20 8.48 10.74
N LEU A 204 -2.41 8.42 9.67
CA LEU A 204 -2.20 9.55 8.75
C LEU A 204 -3.49 9.99 8.04
N VAL A 205 -4.37 9.06 7.64
CA VAL A 205 -5.69 9.38 7.09
C VAL A 205 -6.55 10.07 8.15
N THR A 206 -6.56 9.56 9.39
CA THR A 206 -7.30 10.14 10.51
C THR A 206 -6.83 11.57 10.81
N HIS A 207 -5.52 11.79 10.93
CA HIS A 207 -4.95 13.12 11.14
C HIS A 207 -5.17 14.07 9.96
N ARG A 208 -5.18 13.58 8.72
CA ARG A 208 -5.52 14.39 7.54
C ARG A 208 -6.97 14.85 7.56
N THR A 209 -7.90 14.00 8.00
CA THR A 209 -9.32 14.37 8.19
C THR A 209 -9.47 15.41 9.29
N GLN A 210 -8.86 15.17 10.47
CA GLN A 210 -8.83 16.12 11.58
C GLN A 210 -8.26 17.49 11.17
N LEU A 211 -7.19 17.51 10.36
CA LEU A 211 -6.60 18.75 9.85
C LEU A 211 -7.56 19.50 8.90
N ALA A 212 -8.30 18.79 8.05
CA ALA A 212 -9.32 19.40 7.20
C ALA A 212 -10.46 20.03 8.04
N GLU A 213 -10.97 19.31 9.04
CA GLU A 213 -11.97 19.85 9.99
C GLU A 213 -11.47 21.11 10.73
N GLN A 214 -10.20 21.13 11.16
CA GLN A 214 -9.62 22.34 11.76
C GLN A 214 -9.44 23.49 10.75
N MET A 215 -9.16 23.20 9.47
CA MET A 215 -9.08 24.22 8.43
C MET A 215 -10.45 24.84 8.13
N GLU A 216 -11.50 24.02 7.96
CA GLU A 216 -12.88 24.50 7.80
C GLU A 216 -13.32 25.34 9.01
N ARG A 217 -12.99 24.90 10.24
CA ARG A 217 -13.27 25.64 11.47
C ARG A 217 -12.52 26.98 11.54
N LEU A 218 -11.27 27.04 11.07
CA LEU A 218 -10.50 28.29 10.98
C LEU A 218 -11.05 29.24 9.92
N GLU A 219 -11.63 28.72 8.83
CA GLU A 219 -12.30 29.53 7.81
C GLU A 219 -13.63 30.08 8.32
N ALA A 220 -14.43 29.27 9.03
CA ALA A 220 -15.63 29.73 9.71
C ALA A 220 -15.32 30.83 10.76
N LEU A 221 -14.33 30.62 11.63
CA LEU A 221 -13.89 31.62 12.61
C LEU A 221 -13.37 32.91 11.97
N ARG A 222 -12.76 32.84 10.78
CA ARG A 222 -12.37 34.05 10.01
C ARG A 222 -13.59 34.79 9.47
N SER A 223 -14.61 34.07 9.02
CA SER A 223 -15.87 34.66 8.57
C SER A 223 -16.62 35.34 9.72
N GLU A 224 -16.70 34.69 10.89
CA GLU A 224 -17.24 35.28 12.13
C GLU A 224 -16.45 36.51 12.59
N LEU A 225 -15.12 36.47 12.51
CA LEU A 225 -14.26 37.62 12.82
C LEU A 225 -14.50 38.79 11.85
N GLN A 226 -14.63 38.52 10.55
CA GLN A 226 -14.94 39.54 9.55
C GLN A 226 -16.33 40.14 9.76
N GLN A 227 -17.34 39.32 10.10
CA GLN A 227 -18.69 39.79 10.41
C GLN A 227 -18.73 40.64 11.68
N THR A 228 -18.04 40.22 12.74
CA THR A 228 -17.97 40.97 14.01
C THR A 228 -17.15 42.26 13.87
N GLN A 229 -16.12 42.30 13.02
CA GLN A 229 -15.43 43.54 12.64
C GLN A 229 -16.35 44.50 11.87
N GLY A 230 -17.18 44.01 10.94
CA GLY A 230 -18.18 44.84 10.26
C GLY A 230 -19.26 45.39 11.20
N LEU A 231 -19.73 44.57 12.15
CA LEU A 231 -20.67 45.01 13.19
C LEU A 231 -20.03 46.03 14.15
N LEU A 232 -18.76 45.85 14.51
CA LEU A 232 -18.01 46.83 15.31
C LEU A 232 -17.89 48.16 14.56
N GLN A 233 -17.54 48.15 13.28
CA GLN A 233 -17.47 49.36 12.45
C GLN A 233 -18.83 50.08 12.34
N SER A 234 -19.95 49.34 12.26
CA SER A 234 -21.30 49.94 12.35
C SER A 234 -21.52 50.59 13.72
N SER A 235 -21.23 49.86 14.80
CA SER A 235 -21.39 50.37 16.17
C SER A 235 -20.47 51.55 16.49
N GLU A 236 -19.27 51.62 15.89
CA GLU A 236 -18.35 52.75 16.01
C GLU A 236 -18.87 53.97 15.24
N ALA A 237 -19.45 53.78 14.04
CA ALA A 237 -20.09 54.84 13.29
C ALA A 237 -21.36 55.37 14.00
N GLU A 238 -22.21 54.48 14.50
CA GLU A 238 -23.39 54.80 15.31
C GLU A 238 -22.98 55.53 16.61
N HIS A 239 -21.89 55.12 17.26
CA HIS A 239 -21.37 55.80 18.44
C HIS A 239 -20.77 57.18 18.12
N ALA A 240 -20.11 57.34 16.97
CA ALA A 240 -19.60 58.63 16.51
C ALA A 240 -20.75 59.60 16.17
N GLU A 241 -21.81 59.12 15.51
CA GLU A 241 -23.01 59.91 15.22
C GLU A 241 -23.77 60.28 16.51
N ALA A 242 -23.95 59.34 17.44
CA ALA A 242 -24.53 59.62 18.75
C ALA A 242 -23.68 60.59 19.58
N SER A 243 -22.35 60.51 19.50
CA SER A 243 -21.43 61.45 20.16
C SER A 243 -21.53 62.85 19.55
N ARG A 244 -21.65 62.96 18.22
CA ARG A 244 -21.91 64.23 17.53
C ARG A 244 -23.27 64.81 17.93
N MET A 245 -24.33 64.01 17.97
CA MET A 245 -25.65 64.46 18.44
C MET A 245 -25.62 64.91 19.90
N LEU A 246 -24.80 64.27 20.75
CA LEU A 246 -24.57 64.69 22.13
C LEU A 246 -23.85 66.05 22.18
N GLU A 247 -22.85 66.26 21.33
CA GLU A 247 -22.12 67.54 21.25
C GLU A 247 -23.02 68.68 20.72
N GLU A 248 -23.81 68.44 19.67
CA GLU A 248 -24.83 69.38 19.18
C GLU A 248 -25.87 69.71 20.27
N CYS A 249 -26.34 68.70 21.03
CA CYS A 249 -27.19 68.92 22.21
C CYS A 249 -26.49 69.73 23.31
N GLN A 250 -25.21 69.47 23.60
CA GLN A 250 -24.45 70.23 24.60
C GLN A 250 -24.25 71.69 24.20
N GLN A 251 -23.99 71.97 22.92
CA GLN A 251 -23.91 73.33 22.40
C GLN A 251 -25.26 74.07 22.55
N GLY A 252 -26.37 73.42 22.20
CA GLY A 252 -27.71 73.95 22.45
C GLY A 252 -28.00 74.22 23.94
N LEU A 253 -27.55 73.34 24.84
CA LEU A 253 -27.70 73.49 26.29
C LEU A 253 -26.81 74.64 26.83
N GLN A 254 -25.63 74.87 26.25
CA GLN A 254 -24.80 76.05 26.56
C GLN A 254 -25.48 77.35 26.09
N GLN A 255 -26.04 77.37 24.89
CA GLN A 255 -26.77 78.52 24.34
C GLN A 255 -28.00 78.87 25.20
N LEU A 256 -28.81 77.87 25.58
CA LEU A 256 -29.95 78.05 26.48
C LEU A 256 -29.54 78.59 27.86
N ASN A 257 -28.36 78.20 28.37
CA ASN A 257 -27.81 78.77 29.60
C ASN A 257 -27.28 80.21 29.42
N ALA A 258 -26.82 80.59 28.24
CA ALA A 258 -26.46 81.98 27.93
C ALA A 258 -27.72 82.87 27.87
N GLU A 259 -28.77 82.43 27.19
CA GLU A 259 -30.09 83.08 27.17
C GLU A 259 -30.66 83.22 28.59
N LYS A 260 -30.59 82.16 29.40
CA LYS A 260 -30.97 82.20 30.84
C LYS A 260 -30.19 83.26 31.61
N ARG A 261 -28.87 83.39 31.42
CA ARG A 261 -28.06 84.45 32.06
C ARG A 261 -28.48 85.85 31.59
N GLN A 262 -28.80 86.02 30.31
CA GLN A 262 -29.27 87.29 29.76
C GLN A 262 -30.65 87.69 30.33
N LEU A 263 -31.55 86.72 30.51
CA LEU A 263 -32.83 86.91 31.19
C LEU A 263 -32.65 87.22 32.69
N GLN A 264 -31.70 86.59 33.38
CA GLN A 264 -31.37 86.92 34.78
C GLN A 264 -30.78 88.34 34.92
N GLY A 265 -29.93 88.78 33.99
CA GLY A 265 -29.48 90.18 33.95
C GLY A 265 -30.62 91.17 33.65
N SER A 266 -31.58 90.76 32.83
CA SER A 266 -32.80 91.54 32.56
C SER A 266 -33.70 91.64 33.80
N LEU A 267 -33.82 90.56 34.58
CA LEU A 267 -34.56 90.52 35.85
C LEU A 267 -33.93 91.46 36.89
N GLY A 268 -32.60 91.42 37.07
CA GLY A 268 -31.89 92.31 37.99
C GLY A 268 -32.08 93.80 37.69
N ASN A 269 -32.19 94.18 36.40
CA ASN A 269 -32.54 95.55 35.99
C ASN A 269 -33.99 95.94 36.35
N VAL A 270 -34.92 94.98 36.42
CA VAL A 270 -36.29 95.22 36.90
C VAL A 270 -36.33 95.34 38.43
N GLU A 271 -35.59 94.48 39.14
CA GLU A 271 -35.46 94.52 40.61
C GLU A 271 -34.82 95.83 41.10
N GLY A 272 -33.83 96.36 40.38
CA GLY A 272 -33.24 97.68 40.68
C GLY A 272 -34.28 98.81 40.58
N ARG A 273 -35.05 98.83 39.49
CA ARG A 273 -36.12 99.82 39.27
C ARG A 273 -37.27 99.71 40.28
N LEU A 274 -37.50 98.52 40.85
CA LEU A 274 -38.49 98.32 41.90
C LEU A 274 -38.08 99.01 43.21
N LYS A 275 -36.82 98.86 43.63
CA LYS A 275 -36.28 99.49 44.85
C LYS A 275 -36.30 101.02 44.79
N GLU A 276 -36.05 101.62 43.63
CA GLU A 276 -36.16 103.07 43.44
C GLU A 276 -37.60 103.57 43.62
N ALA A 277 -38.59 102.80 43.16
CA ALA A 277 -40.01 103.13 43.33
C ALA A 277 -40.48 103.00 44.79
N GLU A 278 -40.01 101.99 45.52
CA GLU A 278 -40.30 101.80 46.95
C GLU A 278 -39.77 102.96 47.80
N LEU A 279 -38.54 103.42 47.53
CA LEU A 279 -37.95 104.56 48.25
C LEU A 279 -38.74 105.86 48.04
N ALA A 280 -39.26 106.08 46.84
CA ALA A 280 -40.09 107.24 46.49
C ALA A 280 -41.48 107.18 47.15
N LEU A 281 -42.04 105.99 47.39
CA LEU A 281 -43.32 105.80 48.06
C LEU A 281 -43.26 106.24 49.53
N VAL A 282 -42.20 105.83 50.25
CA VAL A 282 -42.01 106.12 51.69
C VAL A 282 -41.85 107.63 51.94
N GLN A 283 -41.18 108.37 51.05
CA GLN A 283 -41.10 109.84 51.21
C GLN A 283 -42.44 110.54 50.95
N ARG A 284 -43.25 110.08 49.99
CA ARG A 284 -44.59 110.65 49.75
C ARG A 284 -45.53 110.45 50.94
N GLN A 285 -45.46 109.30 51.62
CA GLN A 285 -46.29 109.02 52.80
C GLN A 285 -46.04 109.98 53.97
N LYS A 286 -44.79 110.47 54.17
CA LYS A 286 -44.49 111.47 55.21
C LYS A 286 -45.03 112.88 54.93
N VAL A 287 -45.31 113.22 53.67
CA VAL A 287 -45.83 114.55 53.29
C VAL A 287 -47.35 114.61 53.42
N ALA A 288 -48.05 113.49 53.20
CA ALA A 288 -49.51 113.42 53.31
C ALA A 288 -50.01 113.73 54.74
N ALA A 289 -49.42 113.09 55.75
CA ALA A 289 -49.84 113.21 57.16
C ALA A 289 -49.70 114.62 57.77
N ALA A 290 -48.89 115.50 57.16
CA ALA A 290 -48.73 116.89 57.62
C ALA A 290 -49.76 117.86 57.00
N LEU A 291 -50.37 117.49 55.87
CA LEU A 291 -51.33 118.34 55.15
C LEU A 291 -52.75 118.23 55.73
N GLU A 292 -53.07 117.09 56.35
CA GLU A 292 -54.41 116.75 56.84
C GLU A 292 -54.80 117.58 58.07
N GLY A 293 -53.87 117.82 59.01
CA GLY A 293 -54.10 118.70 60.16
C GLY A 293 -54.31 120.18 59.78
N ALA A 294 -53.54 120.69 58.81
CA ALA A 294 -53.65 122.07 58.33
C ALA A 294 -54.96 122.36 57.56
N LEU A 295 -55.73 121.33 57.20
CA LEU A 295 -57.03 121.47 56.55
C LEU A 295 -58.20 121.49 57.54
N GLN A 296 -58.04 121.00 58.77
CA GLN A 296 -59.10 121.05 59.79
C GLN A 296 -59.31 122.48 60.30
N GLU A 297 -58.27 123.19 60.78
CA GLU A 297 -58.40 124.59 61.23
C GLU A 297 -58.96 125.52 60.14
N ARG A 298 -58.59 125.28 58.87
CA ARG A 298 -59.10 126.06 57.73
C ARG A 298 -60.60 125.84 57.50
N SER A 299 -61.13 124.67 57.85
CA SER A 299 -62.57 124.38 57.70
C SER A 299 -63.41 125.09 58.78
N GLU A 300 -62.93 125.16 60.01
CA GLU A 300 -63.65 125.81 61.12
C GLU A 300 -63.73 127.32 60.94
N LEU A 301 -62.63 127.97 60.51
CA LEU A 301 -62.63 129.40 60.21
C LEU A 301 -63.51 129.75 58.99
N THR A 302 -63.58 128.88 57.98
CA THR A 302 -64.46 129.10 56.81
C THR A 302 -65.94 129.04 57.21
N ASN A 303 -66.32 128.07 58.05
CA ASN A 303 -67.70 127.94 58.54
C ASN A 303 -68.11 129.08 59.49
N ARG A 304 -67.14 129.70 60.21
CA ARG A 304 -67.39 130.85 61.09
C ARG A 304 -67.70 132.14 60.32
N VAL A 305 -67.12 132.33 59.13
CA VAL A 305 -67.41 133.48 58.26
C VAL A 305 -68.76 133.31 57.56
N ALA A 306 -69.04 132.11 57.03
CA ALA A 306 -70.31 131.81 56.36
C ALA A 306 -71.56 132.06 57.25
N LEU A 307 -71.47 131.75 58.55
CA LEU A 307 -72.54 132.06 59.51
C LEU A 307 -72.81 133.57 59.63
N LEU A 308 -71.75 134.38 59.70
CA LEU A 308 -71.86 135.84 59.92
C LEU A 308 -72.40 136.57 58.69
N ASP A 309 -72.06 136.12 57.48
CA ASP A 309 -72.65 136.64 56.24
C ASP A 309 -74.15 136.25 56.13
N GLN A 310 -74.52 135.05 56.59
CA GLN A 310 -75.91 134.59 56.58
C GLN A 310 -76.77 135.29 57.64
N GLU A 311 -76.27 135.52 58.86
CA GLU A 311 -76.92 136.38 59.86
C GLU A 311 -77.07 137.83 59.35
N SER A 312 -76.04 138.37 58.70
CA SER A 312 -76.07 139.72 58.12
C SER A 312 -77.06 139.88 56.96
N ALA A 313 -77.33 138.80 56.21
CA ALA A 313 -78.37 138.76 55.19
C ALA A 313 -79.77 138.65 55.82
N ASN A 314 -79.95 137.71 56.76
CA ASN A 314 -81.23 137.49 57.44
C ASN A 314 -81.70 138.74 58.20
N LEU A 315 -80.83 139.42 58.96
CA LEU A 315 -81.18 140.65 59.68
C LEU A 315 -81.55 141.82 58.75
N ARG A 316 -81.04 141.85 57.50
CA ARG A 316 -81.47 142.81 56.48
C ARG A 316 -82.83 142.45 55.90
N GLN A 317 -83.11 141.16 55.72
CA GLN A 317 -84.41 140.67 55.28
C GLN A 317 -85.49 140.88 56.36
N GLU A 318 -85.18 140.62 57.63
CA GLU A 318 -86.06 140.91 58.77
C GLU A 318 -86.35 142.41 58.90
N ASN A 319 -85.35 143.29 58.75
CA ASN A 319 -85.59 144.74 58.70
C ASN A 319 -86.43 145.15 57.49
N GLY A 320 -86.34 144.44 56.36
CA GLY A 320 -87.23 144.62 55.22
C GLY A 320 -88.68 144.27 55.55
N THR A 321 -88.94 143.08 56.10
CA THR A 321 -90.29 142.66 56.52
C THR A 321 -90.83 143.44 57.70
N LEU A 322 -89.99 143.92 58.62
CA LEU A 322 -90.40 144.81 59.72
C LEU A 322 -90.69 146.22 59.22
N ALA A 323 -89.94 146.75 58.26
CA ALA A 323 -90.28 148.03 57.62
C ALA A 323 -91.58 147.91 56.81
N GLN A 324 -91.83 146.76 56.18
CA GLN A 324 -93.09 146.49 55.48
C GLN A 324 -94.26 146.31 56.46
N LEU A 325 -94.12 145.56 57.56
CA LEU A 325 -95.12 145.48 58.62
C LEU A 325 -95.36 146.83 59.31
N LEU A 326 -94.33 147.69 59.44
CA LEU A 326 -94.47 149.06 59.94
C LEU A 326 -95.17 149.97 58.90
N SER A 327 -95.04 149.67 57.61
CA SER A 327 -95.78 150.34 56.53
C SER A 327 -97.24 149.88 56.51
N GLU A 328 -97.50 148.59 56.70
CA GLU A 328 -98.82 147.97 56.71
C GLU A 328 -99.60 148.38 57.96
N THR A 329 -99.00 148.31 59.16
CA THR A 329 -99.66 148.77 60.40
C THR A 329 -99.85 150.29 60.46
N LYS A 330 -98.98 151.11 59.84
CA LYS A 330 -99.25 152.55 59.66
C LYS A 330 -100.30 152.82 58.60
N ALA A 331 -100.37 152.02 57.54
CA ALA A 331 -101.45 152.08 56.57
C ALA A 331 -102.78 151.67 57.22
N GLU A 332 -102.80 150.71 58.14
CA GLU A 332 -103.97 150.35 58.95
C GLU A 332 -104.33 151.42 59.98
N GLU A 333 -103.36 152.07 60.65
CA GLU A 333 -103.61 153.19 61.57
C GLU A 333 -104.23 154.39 60.83
N GLU A 334 -103.68 154.74 59.67
CA GLU A 334 -104.18 155.85 58.86
C GLU A 334 -105.47 155.45 58.10
N GLN A 335 -105.63 154.19 57.70
CA GLN A 335 -106.92 153.66 57.22
C GLN A 335 -107.97 153.65 58.32
N LEU A 336 -107.63 153.44 59.60
CA LEU A 336 -108.60 153.54 60.70
C LEU A 336 -109.00 155.01 60.95
N LYS A 337 -108.07 155.96 60.87
CA LYS A 337 -108.42 157.40 60.89
C LYS A 337 -109.29 157.79 59.70
N VAL A 338 -108.95 157.31 58.50
CA VAL A 338 -109.71 157.56 57.27
C VAL A 338 -111.05 156.82 57.25
N GLN A 339 -111.16 155.62 57.83
CA GLN A 339 -112.44 154.90 57.99
C GLN A 339 -113.32 155.58 59.03
N ILE A 340 -112.77 156.09 60.14
CA ILE A 340 -113.53 156.92 61.08
C ILE A 340 -114.02 158.20 60.37
N SER A 341 -113.14 158.90 59.63
CA SER A 341 -113.50 160.07 58.83
C SER A 341 -114.54 159.76 57.74
N ASN A 342 -114.43 158.60 57.08
CA ASN A 342 -115.35 158.20 56.01
C ASN A 342 -116.66 157.63 56.56
N LEU A 343 -116.69 157.05 57.77
CA LEU A 343 -117.95 156.73 58.45
C LEU A 343 -118.68 157.99 58.92
N PHE A 344 -117.97 159.09 59.19
CA PHE A 344 -118.60 160.41 59.34
C PHE A 344 -119.14 160.94 58.00
N ALA A 345 -118.42 160.79 56.88
CA ALA A 345 -118.78 161.38 55.58
C ALA A 345 -119.68 160.53 54.66
N GLU A 346 -119.65 159.20 54.71
CA GLU A 346 -120.47 158.31 53.86
C GLU A 346 -121.91 158.21 54.40
N ARG A 347 -122.07 158.35 55.72
CA ARG A 347 -123.32 158.75 56.38
C ARG A 347 -123.92 160.04 55.78
N GLU A 348 -123.09 160.93 55.25
CA GLU A 348 -123.47 162.21 54.66
C GLU A 348 -123.65 162.14 53.12
N ALA A 349 -122.94 161.23 52.45
CA ALA A 349 -122.90 161.09 50.99
C ALA A 349 -123.91 160.09 50.39
N LEU A 350 -124.23 158.98 51.09
CA LEU A 350 -125.31 158.08 50.66
C LEU A 350 -126.70 158.76 50.64
N MET A 351 -126.82 159.95 51.25
CA MET A 351 -128.00 160.82 51.14
C MET A 351 -128.21 161.42 49.72
N GLN A 352 -127.30 161.26 48.75
CA GLN A 352 -127.37 162.03 47.49
C GLN A 352 -127.54 161.27 46.16
N LYS A 353 -127.10 160.01 45.99
CA LYS A 353 -126.83 159.50 44.61
C LYS A 353 -126.85 157.96 44.46
N VAL A 354 -127.96 157.26 44.20
CA VAL A 354 -129.36 157.59 43.84
C VAL A 354 -129.65 157.94 42.37
N ASN A 355 -128.78 158.60 41.58
CA ASN A 355 -129.30 159.40 40.44
C ASN A 355 -128.98 159.07 38.96
N SER A 356 -127.83 158.48 38.51
CA SER A 356 -127.56 158.38 37.03
C SER A 356 -126.34 157.56 36.53
N GLN A 357 -126.52 156.58 35.61
CA GLN A 357 -125.72 156.27 34.38
C GLN A 357 -126.11 154.92 33.66
N GLN A 358 -126.31 154.87 32.31
CA GLN A 358 -126.51 153.64 31.46
C GLN A 358 -126.42 153.86 29.88
N ASP A 359 -125.86 152.88 29.09
CA ASP A 359 -125.79 152.59 27.57
C ASP A 359 -124.96 153.47 26.53
N GLU A 360 -124.55 153.16 25.24
CA GLU A 360 -124.65 152.08 24.16
C GLU A 360 -123.34 151.98 23.23
N ILE A 361 -123.18 150.99 22.28
CA ILE A 361 -121.90 150.55 21.56
C ILE A 361 -122.11 149.83 20.13
N LYS A 362 -121.15 149.70 19.11
CA LYS A 362 -121.25 148.92 17.74
C LYS A 362 -120.03 148.65 16.66
N GLN A 363 -119.88 147.42 15.99
CA GLN A 363 -119.51 146.76 14.58
C GLN A 363 -118.22 146.86 13.55
N LEU A 364 -117.78 145.80 12.72
CA LEU A 364 -116.73 145.67 11.53
C LEU A 364 -116.66 144.38 10.50
N GLU A 365 -115.85 144.27 9.34
CA GLU A 365 -115.54 143.11 8.29
C GLU A 365 -114.33 143.32 7.20
N GLY A 366 -113.77 142.60 6.11
CA GLY A 366 -113.82 141.34 5.17
C GLY A 366 -112.70 141.08 3.99
N ARG A 367 -112.62 139.99 3.09
CA ARG A 367 -111.46 139.55 2.06
C ARG A 367 -111.68 138.69 0.66
N GLN A 368 -110.65 138.17 -0.14
CA GLN A 368 -110.64 137.65 -1.64
C GLN A 368 -109.51 136.61 -2.25
N THR A 369 -109.56 135.94 -3.50
CA THR A 369 -108.59 134.91 -4.20
C THR A 369 -108.47 134.73 -5.84
N TYR A 370 -107.74 133.73 -6.52
CA TYR A 370 -107.35 133.55 -8.04
C TYR A 370 -106.88 132.11 -8.70
N VAL A 371 -106.74 131.82 -10.09
CA VAL A 371 -106.41 130.48 -10.88
C VAL A 371 -105.76 130.51 -12.40
N VAL A 372 -105.34 129.38 -13.12
CA VAL A 372 -104.74 129.15 -14.56
C VAL A 372 -105.60 128.40 -15.64
N GLN A 373 -105.37 128.59 -16.98
CA GLN A 373 -106.20 128.09 -18.13
C GLN A 373 -105.52 127.25 -19.28
N PRO A 374 -106.29 126.63 -20.21
CA PRO A 374 -105.75 125.93 -21.40
C PRO A 374 -105.18 126.84 -22.50
N GLY A 375 -104.07 126.42 -23.12
CA GLY A 375 -103.36 127.20 -24.14
C GLY A 375 -102.40 128.26 -23.59
N ASP A 376 -102.36 128.43 -22.25
CA ASP A 376 -101.43 129.33 -21.58
C ASP A 376 -99.96 128.94 -21.79
N SER A 377 -99.11 129.97 -21.77
CA SER A 377 -97.66 129.87 -21.54
C SER A 377 -97.31 130.76 -20.35
N LEU A 378 -96.27 130.43 -19.58
CA LEU A 378 -95.87 131.26 -18.42
C LEU A 378 -95.57 132.72 -18.81
N SER A 379 -95.08 132.94 -20.04
CA SER A 379 -94.88 134.26 -20.65
C SER A 379 -96.18 134.99 -21.01
N ALA A 380 -97.24 134.28 -21.41
CA ALA A 380 -98.57 134.87 -21.60
C ALA A 380 -99.23 135.28 -20.28
N ILE A 381 -99.13 134.45 -19.23
CA ILE A 381 -99.65 134.78 -17.90
C ILE A 381 -98.88 136.00 -17.32
N ALA A 382 -97.55 136.03 -17.44
CA ALA A 382 -96.74 137.18 -17.03
C ALA A 382 -97.06 138.46 -17.84
N LEU A 383 -97.39 138.33 -19.13
CA LEU A 383 -97.85 139.45 -19.97
C LEU A 383 -99.25 139.96 -19.55
N SER A 384 -100.13 139.07 -19.09
CA SER A 384 -101.46 139.43 -18.57
C SER A 384 -101.35 140.19 -17.23
N VAL A 385 -100.73 139.57 -16.23
CA VAL A 385 -100.68 140.07 -14.84
C VAL A 385 -99.67 141.20 -14.66
N TYR A 386 -98.45 141.05 -15.17
CA TYR A 386 -97.34 141.98 -14.93
C TYR A 386 -97.00 142.87 -16.13
N LYS A 387 -97.80 142.83 -17.21
CA LYS A 387 -97.59 143.59 -18.48
C LYS A 387 -96.23 143.38 -19.15
N ASN A 388 -95.47 142.36 -18.75
CA ASN A 388 -94.11 142.09 -19.24
C ASN A 388 -93.89 140.58 -19.35
N SER A 389 -93.85 140.07 -20.58
CA SER A 389 -93.66 138.65 -20.88
C SER A 389 -92.34 138.07 -20.35
N SER A 390 -91.35 138.91 -20.02
CA SER A 390 -90.03 138.49 -19.50
C SER A 390 -90.07 137.98 -18.05
N ARG A 391 -91.11 138.33 -17.28
CA ARG A 391 -91.24 138.01 -15.84
C ARG A 391 -91.75 136.59 -15.56
N TRP A 392 -91.84 135.73 -16.57
CA TRP A 392 -92.30 134.34 -16.45
C TRP A 392 -91.54 133.50 -15.41
N ARG A 393 -90.29 133.88 -15.11
CA ARG A 393 -89.43 133.23 -14.11
C ARG A 393 -89.93 133.39 -12.66
N GLU A 394 -90.53 134.52 -12.31
CA GLU A 394 -90.99 134.77 -10.92
C GLU A 394 -92.19 133.89 -10.55
N ILE A 395 -93.08 133.67 -11.53
CA ILE A 395 -94.22 132.74 -11.41
C ILE A 395 -93.71 131.29 -11.31
N MET A 396 -92.68 130.94 -12.10
CA MET A 396 -92.01 129.64 -12.09
C MET A 396 -91.35 129.32 -10.72
N GLU A 397 -90.78 130.35 -10.07
CA GLU A 397 -90.05 130.24 -8.80
C GLU A 397 -90.99 130.02 -7.61
N VAL A 398 -91.96 130.92 -7.40
CA VAL A 398 -92.91 130.82 -6.27
C VAL A 398 -93.74 129.54 -6.30
N ASN A 399 -94.05 129.04 -7.51
CA ASN A 399 -94.90 127.87 -7.71
C ASN A 399 -94.11 126.58 -8.06
N ARG A 400 -92.77 126.63 -7.99
CA ARG A 400 -91.80 125.53 -8.13
C ARG A 400 -92.04 124.62 -9.36
N LEU A 401 -91.58 125.07 -10.52
CA LEU A 401 -91.59 124.33 -11.80
C LEU A 401 -90.17 123.99 -12.27
N GLY A 402 -89.99 122.91 -13.05
CA GLY A 402 -88.67 122.45 -13.49
C GLY A 402 -88.23 123.00 -14.86
N SER A 403 -89.16 123.04 -15.81
CA SER A 403 -88.98 123.50 -17.18
C SER A 403 -90.03 124.56 -17.54
N PRO A 404 -89.76 125.50 -18.48
CA PRO A 404 -90.73 126.53 -18.89
C PRO A 404 -92.01 125.98 -19.54
N THR A 405 -92.04 124.68 -19.86
CA THR A 405 -93.14 123.96 -20.52
C THR A 405 -93.94 123.04 -19.58
N ASP A 406 -93.63 123.01 -18.27
CA ASP A 406 -94.25 122.10 -17.29
C ASP A 406 -95.65 122.51 -16.79
N ILE A 407 -96.27 123.56 -17.36
CA ILE A 407 -97.62 123.96 -16.95
C ILE A 407 -98.71 123.16 -17.67
N VAL A 408 -99.50 122.44 -16.88
CA VAL A 408 -100.76 121.82 -17.31
C VAL A 408 -101.96 122.65 -16.84
N PRO A 409 -103.05 122.75 -17.62
CA PRO A 409 -104.22 123.56 -17.26
C PRO A 409 -104.88 123.11 -15.95
N GLY A 410 -105.46 124.06 -15.21
CA GLY A 410 -106.14 123.81 -13.94
C GLY A 410 -105.25 123.87 -12.68
N ARG A 411 -103.92 124.04 -12.82
CA ARG A 411 -103.01 124.28 -11.67
C ARG A 411 -103.26 125.67 -11.08
N VAL A 412 -103.52 125.77 -9.77
CA VAL A 412 -103.64 127.07 -9.08
C VAL A 412 -102.25 127.68 -8.88
N LEU A 413 -102.13 129.01 -9.04
CA LEU A 413 -100.89 129.76 -8.81
C LEU A 413 -101.16 130.90 -7.83
N VAL A 414 -100.27 131.05 -6.84
CA VAL A 414 -100.24 132.27 -6.00
C VAL A 414 -99.57 133.38 -6.80
N ILE A 415 -100.16 134.58 -6.76
CA ILE A 415 -99.65 135.78 -7.41
C ILE A 415 -99.00 136.69 -6.36
N PRO A 416 -97.66 136.83 -6.34
CA PRO A 416 -96.97 137.90 -5.62
C PRO A 416 -97.36 139.28 -6.17
N ARG A 417 -97.33 140.30 -5.31
CA ARG A 417 -97.38 141.71 -5.71
C ARG A 417 -95.97 142.21 -6.00
#